data_AF-A0A842YH08-F1
#
_entry.id   AF-A0A842YH08-F1
#
_cell.length_a   1.000
_cell.length_b   1.000
_cell.length_c   1.000
_cell.angle_alpha   90.00
_cell.angle_beta   90.00
_cell.angle_gamma   90.00
#
_symmetry.space_group_name_H-M   'P 1'
#
loop_
_entity.id
_entity.type
_entity.pdbx_description
1 polymer ?
#
loop_
_entity_poly.entity_id
_entity_poly.type
_entity_poly.pdbx_seq_one_letter_code
_entity_poly.pdbx_strand_id
1 'polypeptide(L)'
;MELDYEKQAEEFNNIWKTRYQPPFVTGSWVDNDWARGRTEYLTFLIRVRDRGVIERIKDTQTGLAEYICIDPLPEDYFHMTVKELDAFLAQEKTAPDEYTEEELPTLIEAAEDRLKLFKPFDVRLEHLNNFKSTVCVQAYDGGFIRNINGALMEIPGVKKLRNDYPRFLPH
;
A
#
# COMPACT_ATOMS: atom_id res chain seq x y z
N MET A 1 -18.33 13.23 -3.91
CA MET A 1 -17.97 11.89 -3.42
C MET A 1 -18.35 11.84 -1.97
N GLU A 2 -19.22 10.91 -1.60
CA GLU A 2 -19.65 10.75 -0.21
C GLU A 2 -18.63 9.87 0.51
N LEU A 3 -18.11 10.36 1.63
CA LEU A 3 -17.14 9.65 2.45
C LEU A 3 -17.88 8.69 3.38
N ASP A 4 -17.45 7.44 3.43
CA ASP A 4 -18.14 6.40 4.19
C ASP A 4 -17.21 5.79 5.25
N TYR A 5 -17.07 6.52 6.35
CA TYR A 5 -16.24 6.09 7.49
C TYR A 5 -16.84 4.91 8.25
N GLU A 6 -18.17 4.79 8.29
CA GLU A 6 -18.86 3.71 9.00
C GLU A 6 -18.61 2.37 8.31
N LYS A 7 -18.79 2.32 6.99
CA LYS A 7 -18.49 1.12 6.20
C LYS A 7 -17.01 0.76 6.25
N GLN A 8 -16.12 1.76 6.15
CA GLN A 8 -14.68 1.51 6.25
C GLN A 8 -14.31 0.90 7.62
N ALA A 9 -14.89 1.42 8.71
CA ALA A 9 -14.71 0.84 10.04
C ALA A 9 -15.24 -0.60 10.12
N GLU A 10 -16.40 -0.89 9.52
CA GLU A 10 -16.91 -2.25 9.44
C GLU A 10 -15.95 -3.19 8.68
N GLU A 11 -15.41 -2.73 7.55
CA GLU A 11 -14.43 -3.48 6.76
C GLU A 11 -13.14 -3.77 7.55
N PHE A 12 -12.58 -2.79 8.25
CA PHE A 12 -11.44 -3.00 9.14
C PHE A 12 -11.74 -3.97 10.29
N ASN A 13 -12.92 -3.83 10.92
CA ASN A 13 -13.37 -4.74 11.98
C ASN A 13 -13.53 -6.18 11.47
N ASN A 14 -13.99 -6.34 10.24
CA ASN A 14 -14.12 -7.64 9.61
C ASN A 14 -12.75 -8.30 9.36
N ILE A 15 -11.72 -7.54 8.99
CA ILE A 15 -10.34 -8.07 8.94
C ILE A 15 -9.83 -8.39 10.35
N TRP A 16 -10.06 -7.51 11.33
CA TRP A 16 -9.60 -7.76 12.69
C TRP A 16 -10.15 -9.08 13.27
N LYS A 17 -11.41 -9.43 12.94
CA LYS A 17 -12.01 -10.72 13.34
C LYS A 17 -11.25 -11.93 12.80
N THR A 18 -10.50 -11.81 11.70
CA THR A 18 -9.72 -12.93 11.13
C THR A 18 -8.38 -13.15 11.82
N ARG A 19 -7.97 -12.29 12.76
CA ARG A 19 -6.66 -12.40 13.46
C ARG A 19 -6.44 -13.72 14.21
N TYR A 20 -7.51 -14.43 14.56
CA TYR A 20 -7.45 -15.72 15.26
C TYR A 20 -7.19 -16.90 14.31
N GLN A 21 -7.19 -16.67 13.01
CA GLN A 21 -6.79 -17.69 12.04
C GLN A 21 -5.30 -17.99 12.19
N PRO A 22 -4.85 -19.22 11.87
CA PRO A 22 -3.43 -19.55 11.86
C PRO A 22 -2.61 -18.53 11.05
N PRO A 23 -1.39 -18.19 11.49
CA PRO A 23 -0.57 -17.20 10.79
C PRO A 23 -0.33 -17.65 9.35
N PHE A 24 -0.53 -16.73 8.40
CA PHE A 24 -0.15 -16.98 7.02
C PHE A 24 1.36 -16.72 6.91
N VAL A 25 2.15 -17.80 6.84
CA VAL A 25 3.60 -17.69 6.61
C VAL A 25 3.80 -17.41 5.12
N THR A 26 4.01 -16.14 4.78
CA THR A 26 4.51 -15.76 3.45
C THR A 26 5.98 -16.13 3.35
N GLY A 27 6.34 -17.00 2.40
CA GLY A 27 7.72 -17.03 1.92
C GLY A 27 8.11 -15.65 1.36
N SER A 28 9.40 -15.33 1.37
CA SER A 28 9.85 -14.06 0.81
C SER A 28 9.47 -13.99 -0.66
N TRP A 29 8.67 -12.99 -1.04
CA TRP A 29 8.17 -12.89 -2.40
C TRP A 29 9.30 -12.63 -3.41
N VAL A 30 10.43 -12.08 -2.94
CA VAL A 30 11.66 -11.83 -3.72
C VAL A 30 12.36 -13.13 -4.15
N ASP A 31 12.09 -14.25 -3.47
CA ASP A 31 12.68 -15.55 -3.81
C ASP A 31 11.90 -16.27 -4.91
N ASN A 32 10.68 -15.82 -5.20
CA ASN A 32 9.86 -16.38 -6.28
C ASN A 32 10.45 -16.01 -7.65
N ASP A 33 10.32 -16.90 -8.64
CA ASP A 33 10.93 -16.71 -9.97
C ASP A 33 10.52 -15.41 -10.67
N TRP A 34 9.31 -14.89 -10.42
CA TRP A 34 8.84 -13.62 -11.00
C TRP A 34 9.59 -12.39 -10.49
N ALA A 35 10.13 -12.42 -9.26
CA ALA A 35 10.79 -11.29 -8.61
C ALA A 35 12.30 -11.50 -8.42
N ARG A 36 12.79 -12.75 -8.55
CA ARG A 36 14.19 -13.09 -8.28
C ARG A 36 15.14 -12.27 -9.13
N GLY A 37 16.04 -11.54 -8.47
CA GLY A 37 17.05 -10.69 -9.12
C GLY A 37 16.53 -9.31 -9.55
N ARG A 38 15.26 -8.98 -9.30
CA ARG A 38 14.63 -7.69 -9.63
C ARG A 38 14.47 -6.89 -8.33
N THR A 39 14.99 -5.66 -8.30
CA THR A 39 15.15 -4.91 -7.04
C THR A 39 14.19 -3.73 -6.89
N GLU A 40 13.59 -3.25 -7.98
CA GLU A 40 12.82 -2.00 -7.99
C GLU A 40 11.37 -2.26 -8.35
N TYR A 41 10.56 -2.60 -7.35
CA TYR A 41 9.12 -2.83 -7.53
C TYR A 41 8.35 -1.51 -7.59
N LEU A 42 7.49 -1.36 -8.59
CA LEU A 42 6.78 -0.11 -8.85
C LEU A 42 5.43 -0.05 -8.13
N THR A 43 5.24 1.02 -7.36
CA THR A 43 4.01 1.30 -6.61
C THR A 43 3.71 2.80 -6.58
N PHE A 44 2.42 3.14 -6.53
CA PHE A 44 1.96 4.46 -6.10
C PHE A 44 1.68 4.42 -4.60
N LEU A 45 2.25 5.37 -3.87
CA LEU A 45 2.17 5.43 -2.41
C LEU A 45 1.97 6.87 -1.91
N ILE A 46 1.36 7.00 -0.73
CA ILE A 46 1.33 8.25 0.03
C ILE A 46 2.37 8.10 1.14
N ARG A 47 3.43 8.92 1.09
CA ARG A 47 4.47 8.92 2.13
C ARG A 47 3.96 9.58 3.40
N VAL A 48 4.23 8.97 4.55
CA VAL A 48 4.00 9.59 5.85
C VAL A 48 5.18 10.51 6.15
N ARG A 49 4.94 11.83 6.18
CA ARG A 49 5.97 12.84 6.44
C ARG A 49 5.72 13.66 7.71
N ASP A 50 4.55 13.51 8.32
CA ASP A 50 4.22 14.20 9.56
C ASP A 50 5.08 13.64 10.70
N ARG A 51 5.87 14.51 11.33
CA ARG A 51 6.81 14.10 12.38
C ARG A 51 6.11 13.58 13.63
N GLY A 52 4.96 14.15 14.01
CA GLY A 52 4.19 13.68 15.15
C GLY A 52 3.63 12.28 14.92
N VAL A 53 3.22 11.96 13.69
CA VAL A 53 2.81 10.62 13.29
C VAL A 53 3.99 9.65 13.29
N ILE A 54 5.11 10.03 12.67
CA ILE A 54 6.32 9.19 12.58
C ILE A 54 6.80 8.78 13.98
N GLU A 55 6.89 9.72 14.92
CA GLU A 55 7.35 9.41 16.27
C GLU A 55 6.37 8.47 17.00
N ARG A 56 5.06 8.65 16.82
CA ARG A 56 4.07 7.70 17.38
C ARG A 56 4.18 6.29 16.78
N ILE A 57 4.50 6.17 15.49
CA ILE A 57 4.75 4.87 14.84
C ILE A 57 6.00 4.22 15.47
N LYS A 58 7.09 4.97 15.65
CA LYS A 58 8.32 4.47 16.28
C LYS A 58 8.12 4.03 17.73
N ASP A 59 7.35 4.79 18.51
CA ASP A 59 6.99 4.40 19.87
C ASP A 59 6.22 3.08 19.88
N THR A 60 5.28 2.92 18.95
CA THR A 60 4.50 1.69 18.77
C THR A 60 5.39 0.52 18.36
N GLN A 61 6.30 0.72 17.40
CA GLN A 61 7.27 -0.29 16.97
C GLN A 61 8.18 -0.73 18.12
N THR A 62 8.65 0.21 18.94
CA THR A 62 9.48 -0.09 20.12
C THR A 62 8.74 -0.98 21.11
N GLY A 63 7.45 -0.71 21.35
CA GLY A 63 6.61 -1.57 22.18
C GLY A 63 6.40 -2.97 21.59
N LEU A 64 6.32 -3.10 20.27
CA LEU A 64 6.13 -4.39 19.59
C LEU A 64 7.42 -5.18 19.34
N ALA A 65 8.58 -4.52 19.37
CA ALA A 65 9.87 -5.16 19.12
C ALA A 65 10.27 -6.19 20.19
N GLU A 66 9.56 -6.24 21.33
CA GLU A 66 9.75 -7.28 22.35
C GLU A 66 9.34 -8.69 21.87
N TYR A 67 8.51 -8.78 20.84
CA TYR A 67 8.04 -10.05 20.28
C TYR A 67 8.97 -10.55 19.18
N ILE A 68 9.50 -11.77 19.31
CA ILE A 68 10.48 -12.38 18.38
C ILE A 68 10.03 -12.43 16.92
N CYS A 69 8.73 -12.39 16.66
CA CYS A 69 8.15 -12.46 15.32
C CYS A 69 7.88 -11.09 14.69
N ILE A 70 8.26 -9.99 15.34
CA ILE A 70 8.08 -8.64 14.83
C ILE A 70 9.43 -8.09 14.35
N ASP A 71 9.45 -7.66 13.10
CA ASP A 71 10.58 -6.96 12.50
C ASP A 71 10.14 -5.52 12.13
N PRO A 72 10.52 -4.50 12.92
CA PRO A 72 10.14 -3.12 12.65
C PRO A 72 10.74 -2.58 11.34
N LEU A 73 9.89 -2.00 10.50
CA LEU A 73 10.31 -1.35 9.26
C LEU A 73 10.92 0.04 9.53
N PRO A 74 11.94 0.45 8.75
CA PRO A 74 12.57 1.77 8.91
C PRO A 74 11.63 2.92 8.51
N GLU A 75 11.92 4.13 8.99
CA GLU A 75 11.09 5.33 8.80
C GLU A 75 10.84 5.66 7.32
N ASP A 76 11.83 5.46 6.46
CA ASP A 76 11.73 5.71 5.02
C ASP A 76 10.74 4.77 4.33
N TYR A 77 10.35 3.69 4.99
CA TYR A 77 9.32 2.77 4.55
C TYR A 77 7.90 3.16 4.99
N PHE A 78 7.71 4.20 5.81
CA PHE A 78 6.36 4.56 6.27
C PHE A 78 5.53 5.20 5.15
N HIS A 79 4.56 4.44 4.67
CA HIS A 79 3.67 4.85 3.59
C HIS A 79 2.32 4.16 3.72
N MET A 80 1.33 4.70 3.02
CA MET A 80 0.10 4.00 2.66
C MET A 80 0.20 3.61 1.19
N THR A 81 0.16 2.33 0.88
CA THR A 81 0.11 1.87 -0.52
C THR A 81 -1.21 2.32 -1.13
N VAL A 82 -1.17 2.97 -2.28
CA VAL A 82 -2.36 3.39 -3.04
C VAL A 82 -2.64 2.41 -4.17
N LYS A 83 -1.61 2.04 -4.93
CA LYS A 83 -1.74 1.12 -6.06
C LYS A 83 -0.42 0.40 -6.33
N GLU A 84 -0.46 -0.93 -6.28
CA GLU A 84 0.61 -1.79 -6.79
C GLU A 84 0.48 -1.95 -8.30
N LEU A 85 1.60 -1.96 -9.03
CA LEU A 85 1.59 -2.12 -10.48
C LEU A 85 1.83 -3.56 -10.96
N ASP A 86 2.27 -4.46 -10.08
CA ASP A 86 2.71 -5.81 -10.46
C ASP A 86 3.73 -5.71 -11.62
N ALA A 87 4.72 -4.82 -11.42
CA ALA A 87 5.75 -4.47 -12.38
C ALA A 87 7.01 -3.93 -11.70
N PHE A 88 8.14 -3.99 -12.39
CA PHE A 88 9.45 -3.55 -11.91
C PHE A 88 10.08 -2.53 -12.85
N LEU A 89 10.94 -1.67 -12.29
CA LEU A 89 11.87 -0.88 -13.08
C LEU A 89 13.02 -1.78 -13.54
N ALA A 90 13.39 -1.68 -14.81
CA ALA A 90 14.51 -2.40 -15.41
C ALA A 90 15.25 -1.50 -16.39
N GLN A 91 16.55 -1.74 -16.60
CA GLN A 91 17.32 -0.99 -17.60
C GLN A 91 16.86 -1.32 -19.03
N GLU A 92 16.56 -2.59 -19.28
CA GLU A 92 16.04 -3.08 -20.55
C GLU A 92 14.80 -3.93 -20.31
N LYS A 93 13.85 -3.86 -21.24
CA LYS A 93 12.59 -4.59 -21.15
C LYS A 93 12.76 -6.02 -21.66
N THR A 94 12.85 -6.96 -20.74
CA THR A 94 12.96 -8.41 -20.99
C THR A 94 11.66 -9.16 -20.69
N ALA A 95 10.79 -8.56 -19.89
CA ALA A 95 9.51 -9.12 -19.48
C ALA A 95 8.35 -8.10 -19.62
N PRO A 96 7.09 -8.57 -19.76
CA PRO A 96 5.93 -7.69 -19.93
C PRO A 96 5.54 -6.90 -18.67
N ASP A 97 6.07 -7.27 -17.51
CA ASP A 97 5.90 -6.59 -16.23
C ASP A 97 7.11 -5.68 -15.90
N GLU A 98 7.77 -5.15 -16.93
CA GLU A 98 8.88 -4.22 -16.79
C GLU A 98 8.56 -2.86 -17.41
N TYR A 99 8.97 -1.82 -16.71
CA TYR A 99 9.09 -0.47 -17.22
C TYR A 99 10.56 -0.10 -17.33
N THR A 100 10.94 0.61 -18.38
CA THR A 100 12.26 1.24 -18.46
C THR A 100 12.23 2.64 -17.85
N GLU A 101 13.42 3.20 -17.57
CA GLU A 101 13.55 4.60 -17.14
C GLU A 101 12.95 5.58 -18.16
N GLU A 102 12.94 5.24 -19.45
CA GLU A 102 12.35 6.06 -20.51
C GLU A 102 10.81 5.98 -20.55
N GLU A 103 10.23 4.84 -20.15
CA GLU A 103 8.77 4.65 -20.08
C GLU A 103 8.17 5.30 -18.81
N LEU A 104 8.95 5.43 -17.74
CA LEU A 104 8.47 5.89 -16.44
C LEU A 104 7.89 7.32 -16.45
N PRO A 105 8.49 8.32 -17.13
CA PRO A 105 7.90 9.66 -17.22
C PRO A 105 6.48 9.66 -17.79
N THR A 106 6.20 8.83 -18.80
CA THR A 106 4.85 8.74 -19.40
C THR A 106 3.83 8.21 -18.39
N LEU A 107 4.21 7.22 -17.59
CA LEU A 107 3.37 6.68 -16.52
C LEU A 107 3.13 7.72 -15.41
N ILE A 108 4.17 8.47 -15.04
CA ILE A 108 4.08 9.54 -14.04
C ILE A 108 3.13 10.65 -14.52
N GLU A 109 3.29 11.15 -15.74
CA GLU A 109 2.43 12.19 -16.31
C GLU A 109 0.96 11.75 -16.36
N ALA A 110 0.70 10.51 -16.81
CA ALA A 110 -0.65 9.96 -16.83
C ALA A 110 -1.24 9.86 -15.41
N ALA A 111 -0.44 9.50 -14.41
CA ALA A 111 -0.87 9.48 -13.02
C ALA A 111 -1.15 10.90 -12.49
N GLU A 112 -0.27 11.86 -12.75
CA GLU A 112 -0.48 13.26 -12.37
C GLU A 112 -1.78 13.83 -12.92
N ASP A 113 -2.11 13.53 -14.18
CA ASP A 113 -3.36 13.95 -14.80
C ASP A 113 -4.60 13.38 -14.12
N ARG A 114 -4.56 12.10 -13.69
CA ARG A 114 -5.63 11.52 -12.88
C ARG A 114 -5.69 12.13 -11.49
N LEU A 115 -4.54 12.39 -10.86
CA LEU A 115 -4.44 12.88 -9.49
C LEU A 115 -4.87 14.35 -9.35
N LYS A 116 -4.80 15.17 -10.41
CA LYS A 116 -5.33 16.55 -10.43
C LYS A 116 -6.82 16.66 -10.10
N LEU A 117 -7.58 15.57 -10.24
CA LEU A 117 -9.00 15.52 -9.91
C LEU A 117 -9.27 15.49 -8.40
N PHE A 118 -8.26 15.21 -7.60
CA PHE A 118 -8.36 15.04 -6.15
C PHE A 118 -7.81 16.27 -5.42
N LYS A 119 -8.53 16.70 -4.38
CA LYS A 119 -8.05 17.74 -3.46
C LYS A 119 -7.27 17.09 -2.31
N PRO A 120 -6.43 17.86 -1.61
CA PRO A 120 -5.89 17.44 -0.32
C PRO A 120 -7.01 16.96 0.61
N PHE A 121 -6.72 15.93 1.40
CA PHE A 121 -7.66 15.27 2.30
C PHE A 121 -6.93 14.81 3.56
N ASP A 122 -7.70 14.61 4.63
CA ASP A 122 -7.17 14.12 5.90
C ASP A 122 -7.32 12.61 6.01
N VAL A 123 -6.32 11.97 6.60
CA VAL A 123 -6.34 10.56 6.98
C VAL A 123 -6.17 10.45 8.48
N ARG A 124 -7.09 9.77 9.14
CA ARG A 124 -6.97 9.44 10.56
C ARG A 124 -6.31 8.07 10.69
N LEU A 125 -5.17 8.01 11.37
CA LEU A 125 -4.46 6.77 11.65
C LEU A 125 -4.84 6.28 13.04
N GLU A 126 -5.58 5.18 13.10
CA GLU A 126 -6.20 4.68 14.33
C GLU A 126 -6.10 3.16 14.39
N HIS A 127 -5.89 2.60 15.59
CA HIS A 127 -5.81 1.16 15.87
C HIS A 127 -4.73 0.38 15.10
N LEU A 128 -4.32 -0.75 15.67
CA LEU A 128 -3.52 -1.75 14.96
C LEU A 128 -4.44 -2.77 14.29
N ASN A 129 -3.98 -3.33 13.18
CA ASN A 129 -4.58 -4.49 12.54
C ASN A 129 -3.50 -5.48 12.11
N ASN A 130 -3.93 -6.68 11.74
CA ASN A 130 -3.06 -7.72 11.20
C ASN A 130 -3.55 -8.12 9.80
N PHE A 131 -2.85 -7.63 8.78
CA PHE A 131 -3.14 -7.94 7.39
C PHE A 131 -2.15 -9.03 6.93
N LYS A 132 -2.62 -10.27 6.86
CA LYS A 132 -1.82 -11.46 6.54
C LYS A 132 -0.66 -11.66 7.54
N SER A 133 0.56 -11.29 7.14
CA SER A 133 1.79 -11.40 7.91
C SER A 133 2.32 -10.04 8.39
N THR A 134 1.56 -8.95 8.19
CA THR A 134 1.99 -7.59 8.49
C THR A 134 1.10 -6.95 9.57
N VAL A 135 1.72 -6.47 10.65
CA VAL A 135 1.07 -5.57 11.60
C VAL A 135 1.09 -4.17 11.00
N CYS A 136 -0.08 -3.54 10.92
CA CYS A 136 -0.26 -2.23 10.28
C CYS A 136 -1.19 -1.34 11.10
N VAL A 137 -1.19 -0.04 10.79
CA VAL A 137 -2.09 0.95 11.40
C VAL A 137 -3.25 1.17 10.43
N GLN A 138 -4.49 1.25 10.91
CA GLN A 138 -5.63 1.42 10.00
C GLN A 138 -5.70 2.89 9.56
N ALA A 139 -5.80 3.11 8.25
CA ALA A 139 -5.95 4.44 7.67
C ALA A 139 -7.41 4.73 7.34
N TYR A 140 -8.01 5.67 8.07
CA TYR A 140 -9.39 6.10 7.91
C TYR A 140 -9.47 7.39 7.11
N ASP A 141 -10.04 7.29 5.92
CA ASP A 141 -10.14 8.36 4.92
C ASP A 141 -11.53 8.41 4.26
N GLY A 142 -12.48 7.58 4.73
CA GLY A 142 -13.82 7.48 4.19
C GLY A 142 -13.87 6.90 2.77
N GLY A 143 -12.82 6.17 2.35
CA GLY A 143 -12.69 5.59 1.02
C GLY A 143 -12.03 6.51 -0.02
N PHE A 144 -11.45 7.64 0.38
CA PHE A 144 -10.84 8.59 -0.56
C PHE A 144 -9.68 7.97 -1.38
N ILE A 145 -8.72 7.31 -0.73
CA ILE A 145 -7.59 6.56 -1.31
C ILE A 145 -8.11 5.42 -2.18
N ARG A 146 -9.22 4.75 -1.81
CA ARG A 146 -9.86 3.75 -2.69
C ARG A 146 -10.31 4.38 -4.03
N ASN A 147 -10.81 5.60 -4.00
CA ASN A 147 -11.19 6.32 -5.21
C ASN A 147 -9.96 6.78 -6.01
N ILE A 148 -8.85 7.14 -5.35
CA ILE A 148 -7.57 7.38 -6.01
C ILE A 148 -7.07 6.10 -6.70
N ASN A 149 -7.06 4.96 -6.00
CA ASN A 149 -6.74 3.65 -6.57
C ASN A 149 -7.60 3.37 -7.82
N GLY A 150 -8.91 3.62 -7.72
CA GLY A 150 -9.85 3.56 -8.84
C GLY A 150 -9.43 4.38 -10.05
N ALA A 151 -9.04 5.66 -9.84
CA ALA A 151 -8.60 6.53 -10.93
C ALA A 151 -7.25 6.11 -11.55
N LEU A 152 -6.32 5.61 -10.72
CA LEU A 152 -5.01 5.10 -11.19
C LEU A 152 -5.17 3.82 -12.01
N MET A 153 -6.15 2.97 -11.71
CA MET A 153 -6.47 1.77 -12.50
C MET A 153 -6.98 2.07 -13.91
N GLU A 154 -7.39 3.31 -14.19
CA GLU A 154 -7.85 3.75 -15.52
C GLU A 154 -6.71 4.34 -16.37
N ILE A 155 -5.46 4.23 -15.91
CA ILE A 155 -4.27 4.56 -16.69
C ILE A 155 -3.96 3.36 -17.61
N PRO A 156 -3.79 3.57 -18.93
CA PRO A 156 -3.39 2.49 -19.83
C PRO A 156 -2.10 1.78 -19.37
N GLY A 157 -2.13 0.44 -19.33
CA GLY A 157 -1.01 -0.38 -18.87
C GLY A 157 -1.02 -0.71 -17.37
N VAL A 158 -1.80 0.01 -16.55
CA VAL A 158 -1.97 -0.33 -15.14
C VAL A 158 -2.93 -1.51 -14.98
N LYS A 159 -2.43 -2.63 -14.45
CA LYS A 159 -3.24 -3.85 -14.24
C LYS A 159 -4.20 -3.68 -13.07
N LYS A 160 -5.39 -4.29 -13.17
CA LYS A 160 -6.31 -4.49 -12.04
C LYS A 160 -5.91 -5.78 -11.31
N LEU A 161 -5.52 -5.66 -10.05
CA LEU A 161 -5.03 -6.75 -9.21
C LEU A 161 -6.12 -7.22 -8.26
N ARG A 162 -5.94 -8.44 -7.72
CA ARG A 162 -6.87 -9.02 -6.75
C ARG A 162 -7.03 -8.17 -5.49
N ASN A 163 -6.01 -7.40 -5.10
CA ASN A 163 -6.05 -6.56 -3.91
C ASN A 163 -6.79 -5.23 -4.15
N ASP A 164 -7.10 -4.86 -5.40
CA ASP A 164 -7.84 -3.63 -5.72
C ASP A 164 -9.36 -3.78 -5.50
N TYR A 165 -9.90 -5.01 -5.53
CA TYR A 165 -11.34 -5.26 -5.46
C TYR A 165 -11.66 -6.63 -4.83
N PRO A 166 -12.80 -6.80 -4.10
CA PRO A 166 -13.82 -5.80 -3.74
C PRO A 166 -13.46 -4.91 -2.56
N ARG A 167 -12.34 -5.17 -1.89
CA ARG A 167 -11.96 -4.46 -0.66
C ARG A 167 -10.51 -4.02 -0.73
N PHE A 168 -10.31 -2.79 -1.18
CA PHE A 168 -9.07 -2.05 -0.97
C PHE A 168 -9.18 -1.28 0.36
N LEU A 169 -8.28 -1.58 1.31
CA LEU A 169 -8.20 -0.91 2.61
C LEU A 169 -6.79 -0.33 2.79
N PRO A 170 -6.66 1.01 2.85
CA PRO A 170 -5.38 1.63 3.13
C PRO A 170 -4.95 1.35 4.58
N HIS A 171 -3.65 1.16 4.78
CA HIS A 171 -3.03 0.82 6.04
C HIS A 171 -1.55 1.23 6.04
#